data_AF-A0A6A6SI76-F1
#
_entry.id   AF-A0A6A6SI76-F1
#
_cell.length_a   1.000
_cell.length_b   1.000
_cell.length_c   1.000
_cell.angle_alpha   90.00
_cell.angle_beta   90.00
_cell.angle_gamma   90.00
#
_symmetry.space_group_name_H-M   'P 1'
#
loop_
_entity.id
_entity.type
_entity.pdbx_description
1 polymer ?
#
loop_
_entity_poly.entity_id
_entity_poly.type
_entity_poly.pdbx_seq_one_letter_code
_entity_poly.pdbx_strand_id
1 'polypeptide(L)'
;MAEEQSIIRYDPDTTGVDAPPSSTPGALCDNNVSDNVANGQITDMSEEASAVLEYLLNVSFRGAAMIPVSNSRIVQKRFSTLLELRILQDFTLKCQSLPGAEWKIHVAILIAGSQALQEESLHKVKQGLKFVEELSLECHPMLINRYKAFMYTGSYHLNKGGKALRFHYVDNLPTDFTPEAWSLKELSYVEFHFNMYNLGEFFRDYDLLTHIRHVLNEKLVLKHDCRPKELSGILDTLYKYSPCRDHDGMLRAVVLAGVFAHQKAWGRTSNDEFARLVSDNQLFNIEWEAIKMKFKKVLATADAAKRQFKKMRVGG
;
A
#
# COMPACT_ATOMS: atom_id res chain seq x y z
N MET A 1 8.42 44.05 -35.80
CA MET A 1 7.80 44.03 -34.47
C MET A 1 8.04 42.64 -33.91
N ALA A 2 8.96 42.53 -32.95
CA ALA A 2 9.34 41.26 -32.33
C ALA A 2 8.68 41.23 -30.94
N GLU A 3 7.89 40.20 -30.66
CA GLU A 3 7.29 39.97 -29.35
C GLU A 3 8.31 39.25 -28.45
N GLU A 4 8.69 39.93 -27.36
CA GLU A 4 9.48 39.38 -26.27
C GLU A 4 8.70 38.27 -25.54
N GLN A 5 9.26 37.06 -25.54
CA GLN A 5 8.79 35.96 -24.71
C GLN A 5 9.28 36.16 -23.27
N SER A 6 8.37 36.45 -22.34
CA SER A 6 8.69 36.50 -20.91
C SER A 6 8.85 35.08 -20.36
N ILE A 7 10.08 34.70 -20.03
CA ILE A 7 10.39 33.49 -19.26
C ILE A 7 10.02 33.77 -17.80
N ILE A 8 8.91 33.19 -17.34
CA ILE A 8 8.58 33.16 -15.91
C ILE A 8 9.46 32.08 -15.27
N ARG A 9 10.51 32.51 -14.55
CA ARG A 9 11.28 31.63 -13.66
C ARG A 9 10.52 31.54 -12.34
N TYR A 10 10.15 30.31 -11.96
CA TYR A 10 9.59 30.03 -10.63
C TYR A 10 10.72 29.89 -9.62
N ASP A 11 10.65 30.70 -8.57
CA ASP A 11 11.63 30.80 -7.47
C ASP A 11 11.16 29.90 -6.30
N PRO A 12 11.89 28.83 -5.93
CA PRO A 12 11.45 27.88 -4.93
C PRO A 12 12.03 28.23 -3.55
N ASP A 13 11.87 29.46 -3.07
CA ASP A 13 12.26 29.82 -1.69
C ASP A 13 11.23 30.73 -1.03
N THR A 14 10.18 30.12 -0.48
CA THR A 14 9.38 30.71 0.60
C THR A 14 8.74 29.61 1.45
N THR A 15 9.59 28.88 2.16
CA THR A 15 9.18 28.19 3.38
C THR A 15 10.05 28.68 4.53
N GLY A 16 9.54 29.69 5.24
CA GLY A 16 9.99 29.98 6.59
C GLY A 16 9.58 28.82 7.49
N VAL A 17 10.56 28.04 7.93
CA VAL A 17 10.47 27.19 9.12
C VAL A 17 11.82 27.29 9.82
N ASP A 18 11.79 27.79 11.04
CA ASP A 18 12.93 27.87 11.94
C ASP A 18 13.57 26.49 12.14
N ALA A 19 14.85 26.39 11.81
CA ALA A 19 15.68 25.25 12.18
C ALA A 19 15.97 25.32 13.70
N PRO A 20 15.77 24.23 14.47
CA PRO A 20 16.24 24.19 15.85
C PRO A 20 17.77 23.92 15.87
N PRO A 21 18.51 24.54 16.81
CA PRO A 21 19.95 24.34 16.89
C PRO A 21 20.30 22.99 17.53
N SER A 22 21.40 22.44 17.03
CA SER A 22 22.08 21.27 17.56
C SER A 22 22.90 21.60 18.81
N SER A 23 22.81 20.74 19.83
CA SER A 23 23.89 20.55 20.82
C SER A 23 23.67 19.26 21.64
N THR A 24 24.65 18.37 21.60
CA THR A 24 24.93 17.30 22.59
C THR A 24 26.14 17.73 23.45
N PRO A 25 26.56 17.02 24.52
CA PRO A 25 25.85 16.22 25.54
C PRO A 25 26.28 16.58 27.00
N GLY A 26 25.57 16.12 28.04
CA GLY A 26 26.06 16.24 29.42
C GLY A 26 25.19 15.68 30.56
N ALA A 27 25.68 14.58 31.14
CA ALA A 27 25.63 14.13 32.55
C ALA A 27 24.32 14.09 33.39
N LEU A 28 23.99 12.85 33.81
CA LEU A 28 23.72 12.37 35.17
C LEU A 28 23.10 13.32 36.20
N CYS A 29 21.94 12.94 36.75
CA CYS A 29 21.69 12.88 38.21
C CYS A 29 20.51 11.94 38.49
N ASP A 30 20.75 10.99 39.40
CA ASP A 30 19.76 10.17 40.10
C ASP A 30 18.76 11.03 40.88
N ASN A 31 17.52 10.55 41.02
CA ASN A 31 16.91 10.38 42.35
C ASN A 31 15.60 9.59 42.31
N ASN A 32 15.58 8.58 43.19
CA ASN A 32 14.45 7.76 43.59
C ASN A 32 13.34 8.59 44.25
N VAL A 33 12.08 8.31 43.89
CA VAL A 33 10.97 8.18 44.87
C VAL A 33 10.03 7.06 44.40
N SER A 34 9.94 6.04 45.23
CA SER A 34 8.93 4.97 45.24
C SER A 34 7.63 5.46 45.89
N ASP A 35 6.46 5.07 45.35
CA ASP A 35 5.43 4.34 46.12
C ASP A 35 4.20 3.96 45.25
N ASN A 36 4.17 2.67 44.89
CA ASN A 36 3.16 1.65 45.17
C ASN A 36 1.63 1.89 45.02
N VAL A 37 1.05 0.89 44.33
CA VAL A 37 -0.31 0.30 44.37
C VAL A 37 -1.40 0.86 43.43
N ALA A 38 -1.51 0.22 42.26
CA ALA A 38 -2.76 -0.41 41.83
C ALA A 38 -2.44 -1.65 40.98
N ASN A 39 -2.43 -2.81 41.63
CA ASN A 39 -2.34 -4.12 40.97
C ASN A 39 -3.64 -4.41 40.22
N GLY A 40 -3.59 -4.26 38.89
CA GLY A 40 -4.52 -4.87 37.96
C GLY A 40 -3.72 -5.59 36.90
N GLN A 41 -3.72 -6.94 36.93
CA GLN A 41 -3.00 -7.79 35.99
C GLN A 41 -3.43 -7.50 34.54
N ILE A 42 -2.58 -6.82 33.78
CA ILE A 42 -2.57 -6.87 32.32
C ILE A 42 -1.76 -8.10 31.95
N THR A 43 -2.40 -9.25 31.94
CA THR A 43 -1.82 -10.47 31.36
C THR A 43 -2.59 -10.82 30.09
N ASP A 44 -1.83 -10.99 29.01
CA ASP A 44 -2.12 -11.86 27.87
C ASP A 44 -3.04 -11.39 26.73
N MET A 45 -2.91 -10.15 26.25
CA MET A 45 -3.32 -9.80 24.88
C MET A 45 -2.18 -9.87 23.84
N SER A 46 -0.94 -10.07 24.28
CA SER A 46 0.27 -9.98 23.44
C SER A 46 0.53 -11.25 22.62
N GLU A 47 0.31 -12.46 23.18
CA GLU A 47 0.56 -13.72 22.45
C GLU A 47 -0.43 -13.92 21.28
N GLU A 48 -1.70 -13.56 21.47
CA GLU A 48 -2.74 -13.72 20.44
C GLU A 48 -2.60 -12.75 19.26
N ALA A 49 -2.24 -11.49 19.54
CA ALA A 49 -1.97 -10.51 18.49
C ALA A 49 -0.69 -10.87 17.71
N SER A 50 0.32 -11.42 18.40
CA SER A 50 1.55 -11.92 17.79
C SER A 50 1.29 -13.10 16.84
N ALA A 51 0.42 -14.05 17.20
CA ALA A 51 0.11 -15.20 16.35
C ALA A 51 -0.68 -14.80 15.07
N VAL A 52 -1.57 -13.81 15.17
CA VAL A 52 -2.29 -13.26 14.00
C VAL A 52 -1.33 -12.48 13.10
N LEU A 53 -0.47 -11.66 13.68
CA LEU A 53 0.54 -10.90 12.95
C LEU A 53 1.53 -11.84 12.25
N GLU A 54 1.99 -12.90 12.92
CA GLU A 54 2.89 -13.91 12.35
C GLU A 54 2.24 -14.73 11.24
N TYR A 55 0.94 -15.04 11.35
CA TYR A 55 0.18 -15.66 10.26
C TYR A 55 0.04 -14.73 9.05
N LEU A 56 -0.30 -13.45 9.26
CA LEU A 56 -0.42 -12.45 8.19
C LEU A 56 0.93 -12.14 7.53
N LEU A 57 2.02 -12.11 8.30
CA LEU A 57 3.38 -11.95 7.78
C LEU A 57 3.81 -13.19 6.98
N ASN A 58 3.56 -14.40 7.48
CA ASN A 58 3.88 -15.63 6.75
C ASN A 58 3.06 -15.81 5.46
N VAL A 59 1.84 -15.28 5.42
CA VAL A 59 1.00 -15.23 4.21
C VAL A 59 1.48 -14.13 3.25
N SER A 60 2.05 -13.03 3.75
CA SER A 60 2.48 -11.89 2.93
C SER A 60 3.87 -12.05 2.31
N PHE A 61 4.76 -12.89 2.87
CA PHE A 61 6.19 -12.96 2.50
C PHE A 61 6.67 -14.32 1.94
N ARG A 62 5.79 -15.28 1.65
CA ARG A 62 6.17 -16.53 0.98
C ARG A 62 6.33 -16.33 -0.53
N GLY A 63 7.52 -15.91 -0.99
CA GLY A 63 7.80 -15.86 -2.43
C GLY A 63 9.24 -15.68 -2.90
N ALA A 64 10.13 -15.05 -2.13
CA ALA A 64 11.47 -14.69 -2.64
C ALA A 64 12.55 -15.73 -2.25
N ALA A 65 12.58 -16.86 -2.95
CA ALA A 65 13.78 -17.69 -3.00
C ALA A 65 14.76 -17.12 -4.03
N MET A 66 15.93 -16.64 -3.57
CA MET A 66 17.04 -16.26 -4.46
C MET A 66 17.57 -17.50 -5.21
N ILE A 67 17.41 -17.52 -6.54
CA ILE A 67 17.99 -18.55 -7.42
C ILE A 67 19.37 -18.06 -7.91
N PRO A 68 20.46 -18.83 -7.72
CA PRO A 68 21.74 -18.51 -8.33
C PRO A 68 21.70 -18.84 -9.83
N VAL A 69 22.01 -17.87 -10.70
CA VAL A 69 21.98 -18.05 -12.16
C VAL A 69 23.39 -18.26 -12.69
N SER A 70 23.77 -19.51 -12.96
CA SER A 70 25.06 -19.90 -13.55
C SER A 70 24.98 -20.32 -15.03
N ASN A 71 24.04 -19.79 -15.82
CA ASN A 71 23.86 -20.16 -17.23
C ASN A 71 24.08 -18.99 -18.19
N SER A 72 25.31 -18.84 -18.71
CA SER A 72 25.72 -17.75 -19.60
C SER A 72 24.92 -17.65 -20.91
N ARG A 73 24.43 -18.78 -21.46
CA ARG A 73 23.58 -18.78 -22.68
C ARG A 73 22.17 -18.22 -22.43
N ILE A 74 21.61 -18.46 -21.25
CA ILE A 74 20.31 -17.90 -20.84
C ILE A 74 20.46 -16.40 -20.61
N VAL A 75 21.57 -15.98 -19.99
CA VAL A 75 21.91 -14.56 -19.80
C VAL A 75 22.11 -13.88 -21.16
N GLN A 76 22.85 -14.46 -22.10
CA GLN A 76 23.03 -13.90 -23.44
C GLN A 76 21.72 -13.77 -24.22
N LYS A 77 20.84 -14.79 -24.19
CA LYS A 77 19.54 -14.72 -24.84
C LYS A 77 18.61 -13.69 -24.20
N ARG A 78 18.66 -13.55 -22.86
CA ARG A 78 17.96 -12.47 -22.15
C ARG A 78 18.53 -11.10 -22.52
N PHE A 79 19.85 -10.98 -22.62
CA PHE A 79 20.53 -9.74 -22.97
C PHE A 79 20.26 -9.31 -24.42
N SER A 80 20.24 -10.24 -25.38
CA SER A 80 19.86 -9.94 -26.76
C SER A 80 18.40 -9.50 -26.87
N THR A 81 17.49 -10.17 -26.15
CA THR A 81 16.09 -9.73 -26.07
C THR A 81 15.95 -8.35 -25.40
N LEU A 82 16.77 -8.04 -24.38
CA LEU A 82 16.82 -6.70 -23.77
C LEU A 82 17.33 -5.63 -24.75
N LEU A 83 18.35 -5.92 -25.56
CA LEU A 83 18.84 -5.00 -26.59
C LEU A 83 17.80 -4.78 -27.70
N GLU A 84 17.08 -5.83 -28.10
CA GLU A 84 15.98 -5.76 -29.08
C GLU A 84 14.78 -4.96 -28.57
N LEU A 85 14.52 -5.00 -27.25
CA LEU A 85 13.41 -4.27 -26.62
C LEU A 85 13.57 -2.75 -26.63
N ARG A 86 14.64 -2.22 -27.24
CA ARG A 86 14.96 -0.79 -27.24
C ARG A 86 14.85 -0.22 -25.82
N ILE A 87 15.50 -0.88 -24.86
CA ILE A 87 15.46 -0.54 -23.44
C ILE A 87 15.74 0.92 -23.10
N LEU A 88 16.36 1.68 -24.01
CA LEU A 88 16.65 3.11 -23.90
C LEU A 88 15.50 4.03 -24.34
N GLN A 89 14.36 3.48 -24.75
CA GLN A 89 13.17 4.24 -25.13
C GLN A 89 12.23 4.43 -23.94
N ASP A 90 11.43 5.48 -24.03
CA ASP A 90 10.32 5.73 -23.11
C ASP A 90 9.03 5.12 -23.65
N PHE A 91 8.27 4.55 -22.74
CA PHE A 91 6.89 4.14 -22.93
C PHE A 91 5.97 5.20 -22.30
N THR A 92 4.90 5.54 -22.99
CA THR A 92 4.02 6.65 -22.60
C THR A 92 2.70 6.13 -22.06
N LEU A 93 2.43 6.35 -20.78
CA LEU A 93 1.07 6.24 -20.26
C LEU A 93 0.28 7.50 -20.61
N LYS A 94 -0.94 7.32 -21.08
CA LYS A 94 -1.91 8.38 -21.37
C LYS A 94 -3.15 8.18 -20.52
N CYS A 95 -3.79 9.27 -20.15
CA CYS A 95 -5.04 9.24 -19.40
C CYS A 95 -6.21 9.56 -20.33
N GLN A 96 -7.23 8.71 -20.39
CA GLN A 96 -8.41 8.98 -21.22
C GLN A 96 -9.23 10.16 -20.66
N SER A 97 -9.28 10.31 -19.34
CA SER A 97 -10.05 11.40 -18.71
C SER A 97 -9.38 12.77 -18.85
N LEU A 98 -8.05 12.82 -19.03
CA LEU A 98 -7.30 14.06 -19.27
C LEU A 98 -6.48 13.94 -20.57
N PRO A 99 -7.12 14.19 -21.74
CA PRO A 99 -6.43 14.17 -23.02
C PRO A 99 -5.24 15.13 -23.05
N GLY A 100 -4.13 14.68 -23.66
CA GLY A 100 -2.89 15.46 -23.76
C GLY A 100 -1.96 15.32 -22.54
N ALA A 101 -2.41 14.74 -21.43
CA ALA A 101 -1.50 14.40 -20.33
C ALA A 101 -0.72 13.12 -20.62
N GLU A 102 0.59 13.18 -20.42
CA GLU A 102 1.52 12.07 -20.73
C GLU A 102 2.47 11.80 -19.56
N TRP A 103 2.68 10.51 -19.30
CA TRP A 103 3.68 9.99 -18.36
C TRP A 103 4.61 9.04 -19.10
N LYS A 104 5.78 9.55 -19.48
CA LYS A 104 6.89 8.81 -20.05
C LYS A 104 7.60 8.04 -18.95
N ILE A 105 7.77 6.74 -19.18
CA ILE A 105 8.42 5.80 -18.28
C ILE A 105 9.44 5.03 -19.10
N HIS A 106 10.67 5.04 -18.63
CA HIS A 106 11.75 4.34 -19.30
C HIS A 106 11.47 2.83 -19.33
N VAL A 107 11.59 2.19 -20.50
CA VAL A 107 11.22 0.77 -20.70
C VAL A 107 11.96 -0.18 -19.75
N ALA A 108 13.20 0.15 -19.38
CA ALA A 108 13.94 -0.65 -18.38
C ALA A 108 13.21 -0.73 -17.03
N ILE A 109 12.50 0.33 -16.61
CA ILE A 109 11.74 0.36 -15.35
C ILE A 109 10.47 -0.50 -15.48
N LEU A 110 9.81 -0.45 -16.64
CA LEU A 110 8.63 -1.29 -16.90
C LEU A 110 8.95 -2.79 -16.83
N ILE A 111 10.12 -3.17 -17.36
CA ILE A 111 10.60 -4.56 -17.34
C ILE A 111 10.89 -5.04 -15.91
N ALA A 112 11.19 -4.14 -14.98
CA ALA A 112 11.44 -4.50 -13.59
C ALA A 112 10.15 -4.66 -12.77
N GLY A 113 9.11 -3.88 -13.06
CA GLY A 113 7.89 -3.82 -12.24
C GLY A 113 6.71 -4.62 -12.80
N SER A 114 5.93 -4.01 -13.70
CA SER A 114 4.63 -4.53 -14.12
C SER A 114 4.73 -5.74 -15.06
N GLN A 115 4.21 -6.88 -14.60
CA GLN A 115 4.10 -8.08 -15.45
C GLN A 115 3.16 -7.85 -16.64
N ALA A 116 2.05 -7.11 -16.45
CA ALA A 116 1.11 -6.85 -17.54
C ALA A 116 1.75 -6.02 -18.66
N LEU A 117 2.48 -4.96 -18.30
CA LEU A 117 3.17 -4.11 -19.28
C LEU A 117 4.31 -4.85 -19.98
N GLN A 118 5.02 -5.73 -19.26
CA GLN A 118 6.01 -6.62 -19.85
C GLN A 118 5.38 -7.56 -20.89
N GLU A 119 4.28 -8.22 -20.56
CA GLU A 119 3.62 -9.14 -21.48
C GLU A 119 3.07 -8.42 -22.71
N GLU A 120 2.42 -7.27 -22.54
CA GLU A 120 1.92 -6.43 -23.65
C GLU A 120 3.06 -6.04 -24.61
N SER A 121 4.19 -5.62 -24.04
CA SER A 121 5.38 -5.18 -24.77
C SER A 121 6.09 -6.34 -25.48
N LEU A 122 6.34 -7.44 -24.76
CA LEU A 122 7.07 -8.61 -25.25
C LEU A 122 6.27 -9.42 -26.27
N HIS A 123 4.96 -9.54 -26.07
CA HIS A 123 4.09 -10.31 -26.96
C HIS A 123 4.07 -9.70 -28.37
N LYS A 124 3.97 -8.38 -28.48
CA LYS A 124 3.95 -7.68 -29.77
C LYS A 124 5.31 -7.76 -30.48
N VAL A 125 6.41 -7.59 -29.75
CA VAL A 125 7.77 -7.78 -30.31
C VAL A 125 7.97 -9.19 -30.84
N LYS A 126 7.52 -10.23 -30.10
CA LYS A 126 7.61 -11.63 -30.56
C LYS A 126 6.78 -11.93 -31.81
N GLN A 127 5.72 -11.17 -32.05
CA GLN A 127 4.89 -11.27 -33.25
C GLN A 127 5.47 -10.47 -34.44
N GLY A 128 6.65 -9.86 -34.28
CA GLY A 128 7.23 -8.98 -35.29
C GLY A 128 6.48 -7.66 -35.46
N LEU A 129 5.56 -7.35 -34.54
CA LEU A 129 4.84 -6.08 -34.51
C LEU A 129 5.72 -5.01 -33.86
N LYS A 130 5.49 -3.75 -34.26
CA LYS A 130 6.16 -2.61 -33.61
C LYS A 130 5.83 -2.61 -32.12
N PHE A 131 6.84 -2.34 -31.31
CA PHE A 131 6.68 -2.08 -29.89
C PHE A 131 5.61 -1.00 -29.70
N VAL A 132 4.69 -1.23 -28.78
CA VAL A 132 3.66 -0.24 -28.46
C VAL A 132 4.28 0.77 -27.51
N GLU A 133 4.48 1.98 -28.00
CA GLU A 133 5.10 3.07 -27.26
C GLU A 133 4.10 3.79 -26.33
N GLU A 134 2.81 3.41 -26.36
CA GLU A 134 1.77 4.08 -25.58
C GLU A 134 0.66 3.16 -25.05
N LEU A 135 0.16 3.46 -23.85
CA LEU A 135 -1.03 2.83 -23.27
C LEU A 135 -1.97 3.88 -22.67
N SER A 136 -3.21 3.88 -23.12
CA SER A 136 -4.27 4.75 -22.61
C SER A 136 -5.05 4.07 -21.49
N LEU A 137 -5.06 4.70 -20.31
CA LEU A 137 -5.73 4.19 -19.11
C LEU A 137 -7.04 4.93 -18.85
N GLU A 138 -8.08 4.17 -18.52
CA GLU A 138 -9.35 4.68 -18.00
C GLU A 138 -9.29 4.79 -16.47
N CYS A 139 -8.41 5.66 -15.97
CA CYS A 139 -8.30 5.95 -14.55
C CYS A 139 -7.99 7.42 -14.31
N HIS A 140 -8.11 7.87 -13.06
CA HIS A 140 -7.85 9.25 -12.70
C HIS A 140 -6.35 9.58 -12.86
N PRO A 141 -5.96 10.70 -13.50
CA PRO A 141 -4.56 10.99 -13.85
C PRO A 141 -3.63 11.07 -12.64
N MET A 142 -4.15 11.51 -11.48
CA MET A 142 -3.39 11.53 -10.24
C MET A 142 -2.91 10.13 -9.78
N LEU A 143 -3.67 9.06 -10.08
CA LEU A 143 -3.26 7.69 -9.77
C LEU A 143 -2.08 7.28 -10.66
N ILE A 144 -2.13 7.59 -11.96
CA ILE A 144 -1.01 7.36 -12.91
C ILE A 144 0.24 8.10 -12.44
N ASN A 145 0.08 9.35 -12.02
CA ASN A 145 1.17 10.17 -11.53
C ASN A 145 1.82 9.60 -10.25
N ARG A 146 1.03 9.05 -9.31
CA ARG A 146 1.58 8.37 -8.12
C ARG A 146 2.14 6.99 -8.45
N TYR A 147 1.60 6.30 -9.44
CA TYR A 147 2.15 5.05 -9.92
C TYR A 147 3.51 5.23 -10.60
N LYS A 148 3.69 6.29 -11.41
CA LYS A 148 5.01 6.64 -11.93
C LYS A 148 6.00 6.91 -10.81
N ALA A 149 5.61 7.69 -9.79
CA ALA A 149 6.46 7.89 -8.61
C ALA A 149 6.89 6.56 -7.97
N PHE A 150 5.95 5.63 -7.82
CA PHE A 150 6.19 4.29 -7.30
C PHE A 150 7.20 3.51 -8.12
N MET A 151 7.01 3.43 -9.44
CA MET A 151 7.92 2.69 -10.33
C MET A 151 9.37 3.16 -10.23
N TYR A 152 9.61 4.46 -10.01
CA TYR A 152 10.96 5.01 -9.92
C TYR A 152 11.57 4.94 -8.53
N THR A 153 10.76 4.95 -7.46
CA THR A 153 11.26 5.12 -6.08
C THR A 153 10.92 3.97 -5.15
N GLY A 154 10.10 3.02 -5.58
CA GLY A 154 9.53 1.96 -4.73
C GLY A 154 8.50 2.47 -3.72
N SER A 155 8.09 3.74 -3.81
CA SER A 155 7.07 4.33 -2.93
C SER A 155 6.33 5.48 -3.61
N TYR A 156 5.23 5.93 -3.01
CA TYR A 156 4.60 7.18 -3.39
C TYR A 156 4.08 7.89 -2.15
N HIS A 157 4.01 9.22 -2.24
CA HIS A 157 3.59 10.05 -1.12
C HIS A 157 2.33 10.83 -1.46
N LEU A 158 1.47 10.97 -0.45
CA LEU A 158 0.37 11.91 -0.47
C LEU A 158 0.86 13.26 0.04
N ASN A 159 0.23 14.34 -0.43
CA ASN A 159 0.50 15.68 0.06
C ASN A 159 0.01 15.85 1.51
N LYS A 160 0.26 17.04 2.08
CA LYS A 160 -0.20 17.41 3.43
C LYS A 160 -1.70 17.07 3.62
N GLY A 161 -2.00 16.44 4.75
CA GLY A 161 -3.35 15.95 5.06
C GLY A 161 -3.71 14.60 4.43
N GLY A 162 -2.76 13.89 3.83
CA GLY A 162 -3.00 12.57 3.25
C GLY A 162 -3.84 12.65 1.97
N LYS A 163 -3.66 13.71 1.17
CA LYS A 163 -4.44 13.98 -0.05
C LYS A 163 -3.55 14.03 -1.29
N ALA A 164 -4.07 13.63 -2.45
CA ALA A 164 -3.34 13.73 -3.70
C ALA A 164 -3.74 15.01 -4.45
N LEU A 165 -3.06 16.11 -4.14
CA LEU A 165 -3.44 17.46 -4.56
C LEU A 165 -2.67 17.95 -5.79
N ARG A 166 -1.46 17.43 -6.02
CA ARG A 166 -0.54 17.96 -7.04
C ARG A 166 0.15 16.86 -7.83
N PHE A 167 0.38 17.15 -9.11
CA PHE A 167 1.23 16.35 -9.99
C PHE A 167 2.70 16.62 -9.68
N HIS A 168 3.50 15.57 -9.74
CA HIS A 168 4.94 15.63 -9.39
C HIS A 168 5.81 14.95 -10.46
N TYR A 169 5.23 14.04 -11.26
CA TYR A 169 5.95 13.17 -12.18
C TYR A 169 5.32 13.15 -13.58
N VAL A 170 4.53 14.16 -13.94
CA VAL A 170 3.93 14.28 -15.27
C VAL A 170 4.91 14.96 -16.23
N ASP A 171 5.04 14.44 -17.46
CA ASP A 171 6.01 14.95 -18.44
C ASP A 171 5.36 15.95 -19.40
N ASN A 172 4.07 15.75 -19.70
CA ASN A 172 3.30 16.66 -20.53
C ASN A 172 1.90 16.86 -19.94
N LEU A 173 1.42 18.09 -19.98
CA LEU A 173 0.07 18.49 -19.56
C LEU A 173 -0.53 19.36 -20.67
N PRO A 174 -1.86 19.32 -20.87
CA PRO A 174 -2.50 20.20 -21.83
C PRO A 174 -2.40 21.67 -21.37
N THR A 175 -2.41 22.60 -22.32
CA THR A 175 -2.14 24.04 -22.07
C THR A 175 -3.16 24.70 -21.14
N ASP A 176 -4.39 24.20 -21.13
CA ASP A 176 -5.52 24.64 -20.29
C ASP A 176 -5.62 23.88 -18.95
N PHE A 177 -4.59 23.11 -18.60
CA PHE A 177 -4.57 22.33 -17.37
C PHE A 177 -4.63 23.20 -16.12
N THR A 178 -5.54 22.85 -15.20
CA THR A 178 -5.62 23.43 -13.86
C THR A 178 -5.37 22.34 -12.80
N PRO A 179 -4.33 22.45 -11.96
CA PRO A 179 -3.99 21.43 -10.96
C PRO A 179 -5.15 21.06 -10.04
N GLU A 180 -5.94 22.05 -9.63
CA GLU A 180 -7.04 21.90 -8.68
C GLU A 180 -8.18 21.05 -9.24
N ALA A 181 -8.47 21.17 -10.54
CA ALA A 181 -9.53 20.42 -11.21
C ALA A 181 -9.26 18.91 -11.24
N TRP A 182 -7.98 18.52 -11.18
CA TRP A 182 -7.52 17.14 -11.22
C TRP A 182 -6.95 16.68 -9.88
N SER A 183 -7.37 17.30 -8.78
CA SER A 183 -7.03 16.88 -7.43
C SER A 183 -8.01 15.82 -6.92
N LEU A 184 -7.50 14.78 -6.26
CA LEU A 184 -8.33 13.78 -5.56
C LEU A 184 -8.55 14.19 -4.11
N LYS A 185 -9.17 15.37 -3.92
CA LYS A 185 -9.42 15.95 -2.59
C LYS A 185 -10.51 15.20 -1.80
N GLU A 186 -11.47 14.60 -2.49
CA GLU A 186 -12.63 13.96 -1.86
C GLU A 186 -12.30 12.55 -1.33
N LEU A 187 -11.34 11.84 -1.94
CA LEU A 187 -10.95 10.51 -1.47
C LEU A 187 -10.26 10.59 -0.12
N SER A 188 -10.66 9.72 0.80
CA SER A 188 -9.91 9.48 2.03
C SER A 188 -8.54 8.84 1.74
N TYR A 189 -7.67 8.86 2.74
CA TYR A 189 -6.35 8.23 2.67
C TYR A 189 -6.44 6.75 2.24
N VAL A 190 -7.34 5.99 2.87
CA VAL A 190 -7.51 4.55 2.59
C VAL A 190 -8.14 4.31 1.22
N GLU A 191 -9.13 5.10 0.83
CA GLU A 191 -9.74 4.99 -0.51
C GLU A 191 -8.74 5.27 -1.63
N PHE A 192 -7.83 6.22 -1.43
CA PHE A 192 -6.75 6.46 -2.38
C PHE A 192 -5.88 5.20 -2.54
N HIS A 193 -5.49 4.58 -1.42
CA HIS A 193 -4.71 3.35 -1.45
C HIS A 193 -5.46 2.16 -2.08
N PHE A 194 -6.78 2.06 -1.91
CA PHE A 194 -7.59 1.06 -2.62
C PHE A 194 -7.58 1.27 -4.13
N ASN A 195 -7.66 2.52 -4.59
CA ASN A 195 -7.56 2.84 -6.01
C ASN A 195 -6.17 2.52 -6.58
N MET A 196 -5.11 2.79 -5.82
CA MET A 196 -3.75 2.36 -6.18
C MET A 196 -3.62 0.83 -6.17
N TYR A 197 -4.33 0.13 -5.28
CA TYR A 197 -4.32 -1.33 -5.22
C TYR A 197 -4.98 -1.92 -6.46
N ASN A 198 -6.13 -1.38 -6.87
CA ASN A 198 -6.78 -1.73 -8.13
C ASN A 198 -5.84 -1.54 -9.33
N LEU A 199 -5.07 -0.45 -9.34
CA LEU A 199 -4.07 -0.21 -10.39
C LEU A 199 -2.94 -1.26 -10.36
N GLY A 200 -2.50 -1.67 -9.17
CA GLY A 200 -1.56 -2.78 -8.99
C GLY A 200 -2.10 -4.12 -9.49
N GLU A 201 -3.37 -4.42 -9.25
CA GLU A 201 -4.02 -5.62 -9.79
C GLU A 201 -4.09 -5.56 -11.32
N PHE A 202 -4.51 -4.42 -11.87
CA PHE A 202 -4.57 -4.19 -13.32
C PHE A 202 -3.21 -4.42 -13.98
N PHE A 203 -2.14 -3.87 -13.40
CA PHE A 203 -0.79 -4.02 -13.92
C PHE A 203 -0.08 -5.31 -13.52
N ARG A 204 -0.69 -6.13 -12.67
CA ARG A 204 -0.03 -7.28 -12.02
C ARG A 204 1.33 -6.87 -11.43
N ASP A 205 1.34 -5.75 -10.72
CA ASP A 205 2.52 -5.20 -10.05
C ASP A 205 2.51 -5.63 -8.58
N TYR A 206 3.17 -6.76 -8.29
CA TYR A 206 3.22 -7.34 -6.95
C TYR A 206 3.95 -6.46 -5.93
N ASP A 207 4.91 -5.65 -6.36
CA ASP A 207 5.63 -4.74 -5.47
C ASP A 207 4.71 -3.61 -5.02
N LEU A 208 3.90 -3.05 -5.93
CA LEU A 208 2.88 -2.06 -5.59
C LEU A 208 1.84 -2.62 -4.62
N LEU A 209 1.32 -3.83 -4.91
CA LEU A 209 0.36 -4.50 -4.03
C LEU A 209 0.96 -4.73 -2.64
N THR A 210 2.24 -5.13 -2.56
CA THR A 210 2.96 -5.32 -1.30
C THR A 210 3.16 -4.01 -0.54
N HIS A 211 3.58 -2.95 -1.23
CA HIS A 211 3.73 -1.63 -0.63
C HIS A 211 2.43 -1.12 -0.02
N ILE A 212 1.32 -1.23 -0.74
CA ILE A 212 0.01 -0.77 -0.27
C ILE A 212 -0.46 -1.57 0.95
N ARG A 213 -0.29 -2.89 0.93
CA ARG A 213 -0.58 -3.73 2.10
C ARG A 213 0.21 -3.28 3.32
N HIS A 214 1.49 -2.99 3.15
CA HIS A 214 2.33 -2.50 4.24
C HIS A 214 1.83 -1.16 4.79
N VAL A 215 1.54 -0.19 3.92
CA VAL A 215 1.01 1.13 4.31
C VAL A 215 -0.32 1.01 5.07
N LEU A 216 -1.24 0.17 4.58
CA LEU A 216 -2.53 -0.04 5.23
C LEU A 216 -2.41 -0.81 6.54
N ASN A 217 -1.52 -1.80 6.60
CA ASN A 217 -1.24 -2.53 7.84
C ASN A 217 -0.66 -1.59 8.91
N GLU A 218 0.26 -0.71 8.54
CA GLU A 218 0.80 0.29 9.46
C GLU A 218 -0.30 1.22 9.99
N LYS A 219 -1.17 1.73 9.11
CA LYS A 219 -2.25 2.66 9.48
C LYS A 219 -3.37 2.01 10.30
N LEU A 220 -3.85 0.84 9.87
CA LEU A 220 -5.06 0.18 10.42
C LEU A 220 -4.75 -0.79 11.57
N VAL A 221 -3.61 -1.47 11.52
CA VAL A 221 -3.28 -2.54 12.48
C VAL A 221 -2.29 -2.07 13.51
N LEU A 222 -1.21 -1.39 13.11
CA LEU A 222 -0.13 -1.03 14.05
C LEU A 222 -0.38 0.29 14.78
N LYS A 223 -0.85 1.32 14.08
CA LYS A 223 -1.07 2.66 14.65
C LYS A 223 -2.43 2.82 15.32
N HIS A 224 -3.40 1.96 15.00
CA HIS A 224 -4.77 2.02 15.51
C HIS A 224 -5.42 3.42 15.39
N ASP A 225 -5.14 4.14 14.31
CA ASP A 225 -5.47 5.57 14.18
C ASP A 225 -6.75 5.79 13.34
N CYS A 226 -7.78 4.99 13.61
CA CYS A 226 -9.08 5.05 12.95
C CYS A 226 -10.24 5.00 13.97
N ARG A 227 -11.25 5.83 13.75
CA ARG A 227 -12.49 5.84 14.53
C ARG A 227 -13.48 4.80 14.00
N PRO A 228 -14.46 4.34 14.81
CA PRO A 228 -15.52 3.42 14.36
C PRO A 228 -16.18 3.82 13.04
N LYS A 229 -16.54 5.09 12.89
CA LYS A 229 -17.16 5.63 11.67
C LYS A 229 -16.25 5.55 10.45
N GLU A 230 -14.96 5.83 10.61
CA GLU A 230 -13.99 5.77 9.51
C GLU A 230 -13.79 4.32 9.06
N LEU A 231 -13.68 3.38 10.01
CA LEU A 231 -13.51 1.97 9.72
C LEU A 231 -14.75 1.37 9.05
N SER A 232 -15.95 1.78 9.47
CA SER A 232 -17.20 1.44 8.78
C SER A 232 -17.21 1.98 7.34
N GLY A 233 -16.77 3.22 7.12
CA GLY A 233 -16.63 3.76 5.76
C GLY A 233 -15.65 2.96 4.89
N ILE A 234 -14.52 2.53 5.46
CA ILE A 234 -13.54 1.66 4.78
C ILE A 234 -14.18 0.33 4.38
N LEU A 235 -14.95 -0.28 5.28
CA LEU A 235 -15.65 -1.53 5.01
C LEU A 235 -16.73 -1.37 3.96
N ASP A 236 -17.50 -0.29 3.98
CA ASP A 236 -18.47 -0.01 2.93
C ASP A 236 -17.77 0.15 1.57
N THR A 237 -16.67 0.89 1.52
CA THR A 237 -15.88 0.99 0.30
C THR A 237 -15.41 -0.39 -0.17
N LEU A 238 -14.88 -1.22 0.71
CA LEU A 238 -14.32 -2.51 0.31
C LEU A 238 -15.38 -3.55 -0.08
N TYR A 239 -16.47 -3.65 0.68
CA TYR A 239 -17.48 -4.72 0.56
C TYR A 239 -18.70 -4.32 -0.26
N LYS A 240 -19.07 -3.03 -0.30
CA LYS A 240 -20.25 -2.54 -1.02
C LYS A 240 -19.87 -1.93 -2.37
N TYR A 241 -18.84 -1.08 -2.41
CA TYR A 241 -18.41 -0.42 -3.64
C TYR A 241 -17.35 -1.21 -4.41
N SER A 242 -16.54 -2.01 -3.71
CA SER A 242 -15.52 -2.92 -4.27
C SER A 242 -14.64 -2.24 -5.34
N PRO A 243 -13.86 -1.22 -4.99
CA PRO A 243 -13.04 -0.46 -5.95
C PRO A 243 -11.93 -1.29 -6.62
N CYS A 244 -11.63 -2.47 -6.06
CA CYS A 244 -10.70 -3.45 -6.59
C CYS A 244 -11.31 -4.85 -6.51
N ARG A 245 -10.71 -5.82 -7.21
CA ARG A 245 -11.15 -7.21 -7.19
C ARG A 245 -10.67 -7.93 -5.95
N ASP A 246 -9.49 -7.55 -5.45
CA ASP A 246 -8.80 -8.19 -4.33
C ASP A 246 -8.70 -9.70 -4.51
N HIS A 247 -8.11 -10.14 -5.64
CA HIS A 247 -8.13 -11.55 -6.07
C HIS A 247 -7.65 -12.52 -4.99
N ASP A 248 -6.62 -12.13 -4.22
CA ASP A 248 -6.03 -12.95 -3.17
C ASP A 248 -6.67 -12.72 -1.78
N GLY A 249 -7.66 -11.83 -1.69
CA GLY A 249 -8.34 -11.47 -0.43
C GLY A 249 -7.43 -10.74 0.57
N MET A 250 -6.28 -10.23 0.14
CA MET A 250 -5.26 -9.67 1.02
C MET A 250 -5.68 -8.31 1.57
N LEU A 251 -6.38 -7.50 0.77
CA LEU A 251 -6.85 -6.20 1.20
C LEU A 251 -7.95 -6.35 2.26
N ARG A 252 -8.92 -7.25 2.02
CA ARG A 252 -9.93 -7.65 3.02
C ARG A 252 -9.28 -8.18 4.28
N ALA A 253 -8.29 -9.05 4.17
CA ALA A 253 -7.58 -9.58 5.33
C ALA A 253 -6.93 -8.47 6.19
N VAL A 254 -6.26 -7.49 5.58
CA VAL A 254 -5.65 -6.35 6.29
C VAL A 254 -6.71 -5.49 6.97
N VAL A 255 -7.82 -5.19 6.30
CA VAL A 255 -8.90 -4.38 6.88
C VAL A 255 -9.56 -5.11 8.05
N LEU A 256 -9.87 -6.40 7.89
CA LEU A 256 -10.42 -7.23 8.96
C LEU A 256 -9.47 -7.34 10.16
N ALA A 257 -8.17 -7.50 9.90
CA ALA A 257 -7.15 -7.45 10.94
C ALA A 257 -7.19 -6.11 11.69
N GLY A 258 -7.34 -4.99 10.96
CA GLY A 258 -7.54 -3.67 11.55
C GLY A 258 -8.75 -3.62 12.48
N VAL A 259 -9.90 -4.17 12.06
CA VAL A 259 -11.11 -4.26 12.91
C VAL A 259 -10.83 -5.01 14.22
N PHE A 260 -10.16 -6.17 14.16
CA PHE A 260 -9.80 -6.91 15.37
C PHE A 260 -8.86 -6.13 16.28
N ALA A 261 -7.82 -5.52 15.70
CA ALA A 261 -6.86 -4.68 16.40
C ALA A 261 -7.57 -3.54 17.14
N HIS A 262 -8.51 -2.88 16.46
CA HIS A 262 -9.29 -1.79 17.01
C HIS A 262 -10.27 -2.24 18.10
N GLN A 263 -11.00 -3.34 17.93
CA GLN A 263 -11.93 -3.85 18.93
C GLN A 263 -11.26 -4.17 20.27
N LYS A 264 -10.00 -4.65 20.24
CA LYS A 264 -9.20 -4.89 21.45
C LYS A 264 -8.82 -3.59 22.16
N ALA A 265 -8.66 -2.49 21.43
CA ALA A 265 -8.31 -1.17 21.97
C ALA A 265 -9.53 -0.31 22.35
N TRP A 266 -10.70 -0.58 21.76
CA TRP A 266 -11.91 0.21 21.95
C TRP A 266 -12.68 -0.16 23.21
N GLY A 267 -13.25 0.87 23.85
CA GLY A 267 -14.23 0.70 24.93
C GLY A 267 -15.56 0.15 24.41
N ARG A 268 -16.40 -0.32 25.33
CA ARG A 268 -17.72 -0.93 25.03
C ARG A 268 -18.58 -0.04 24.12
N THR A 269 -18.67 1.25 24.41
CA THR A 269 -19.46 2.21 23.62
C THR A 269 -19.03 2.27 22.14
N SER A 270 -17.72 2.29 21.87
CA SER A 270 -17.20 2.33 20.50
C SER A 270 -17.40 0.99 19.78
N ASN A 271 -17.32 -0.13 20.50
CA ASN A 271 -17.64 -1.44 19.95
C ASN A 271 -19.13 -1.56 19.60
N ASP A 272 -20.03 -1.10 20.47
CA ASP A 272 -21.47 -1.09 20.22
C ASP A 272 -21.83 -0.14 19.06
N GLU A 273 -21.18 1.02 18.97
CA GLU A 273 -21.31 1.95 17.86
C GLU A 273 -20.89 1.30 16.54
N PHE A 274 -19.70 0.68 16.50
CA PHE A 274 -19.20 0.01 15.30
C PHE A 274 -20.13 -1.12 14.86
N ALA A 275 -20.57 -1.97 15.80
CA ALA A 275 -21.48 -3.07 15.51
C ALA A 275 -22.80 -2.58 14.88
N ARG A 276 -23.33 -1.44 15.35
CA ARG A 276 -24.51 -0.80 14.77
C ARG A 276 -24.25 -0.25 13.36
N LEU A 277 -23.06 0.28 13.09
CA LEU A 277 -22.73 0.86 11.78
C LEU A 277 -22.56 -0.21 10.69
N VAL A 278 -22.13 -1.42 11.05
CA VAL A 278 -21.84 -2.50 10.08
C VAL A 278 -22.89 -3.61 10.06
N SER A 279 -23.97 -3.50 10.84
CA SER A 279 -25.00 -4.53 10.96
C SER A 279 -25.61 -4.94 9.62
N ASP A 280 -25.71 -3.98 8.70
CA ASP A 280 -26.38 -4.16 7.42
C ASP A 280 -25.43 -4.70 6.33
N ASN A 281 -24.13 -4.81 6.62
CA ASN A 281 -23.13 -5.31 5.67
C ASN A 281 -23.00 -6.84 5.76
N GLN A 282 -23.90 -7.55 5.07
CA GLN A 282 -24.00 -9.01 5.13
C GLN A 282 -22.70 -9.74 4.72
N LEU A 283 -22.03 -9.28 3.66
CA LEU A 283 -20.79 -9.89 3.18
C LEU A 283 -19.67 -9.79 4.22
N PHE A 284 -19.49 -8.60 4.79
CA PHE A 284 -18.56 -8.39 5.89
C PHE A 284 -18.90 -9.31 7.07
N ASN A 285 -20.16 -9.39 7.49
CA ASN A 285 -20.57 -10.21 8.63
C ASN A 285 -20.29 -11.71 8.42
N ILE A 286 -20.49 -12.22 7.20
CA ILE A 286 -20.17 -13.61 6.85
C ILE A 286 -18.66 -13.87 6.98
N GLU A 287 -17.83 -13.03 6.36
CA GLU A 287 -16.37 -13.18 6.41
C GLU A 287 -15.82 -13.01 7.83
N TRP A 288 -16.35 -12.03 8.55
CA TRP A 288 -16.01 -11.74 9.95
C TRP A 288 -16.27 -12.94 10.85
N GLU A 289 -17.47 -13.54 10.78
CA GLU A 289 -17.79 -14.72 11.58
C GLU A 289 -16.97 -15.94 11.15
N ALA A 290 -16.72 -16.12 9.84
CA ALA A 290 -15.83 -17.17 9.36
C ALA A 290 -14.40 -17.03 9.92
N ILE A 291 -13.84 -15.81 9.94
CA ILE A 291 -12.52 -15.54 10.50
C ILE A 291 -12.51 -15.73 12.01
N LYS A 292 -13.51 -15.23 12.74
CA LYS A 292 -13.65 -15.48 14.18
C LYS A 292 -13.68 -16.97 14.50
N MET A 293 -14.43 -17.76 13.75
CA MET A 293 -14.49 -19.21 13.94
C MET A 293 -13.15 -19.88 13.67
N LYS A 294 -12.48 -19.52 12.57
CA LYS A 294 -11.12 -19.99 12.28
C LYS A 294 -10.15 -19.64 13.40
N PHE A 295 -10.22 -18.40 13.90
CA PHE A 295 -9.36 -17.92 14.97
C PHE A 295 -9.60 -18.68 16.28
N LYS A 296 -10.86 -18.86 16.69
CA LYS A 296 -11.22 -19.70 17.85
C LYS A 296 -10.65 -21.12 17.74
N LYS A 297 -10.70 -21.73 16.55
CA LYS A 297 -10.15 -23.06 16.31
C LYS A 297 -8.63 -23.08 16.44
N VAL A 298 -7.94 -22.06 15.93
CA VAL A 298 -6.48 -21.91 16.05
C VAL A 298 -6.08 -21.79 17.51
N LEU A 299 -6.74 -20.93 18.28
CA LEU A 299 -6.48 -20.77 19.72
C LEU A 299 -6.71 -22.08 20.49
N ALA A 300 -7.81 -22.78 20.25
CA ALA A 300 -8.07 -24.07 20.88
C ALA A 300 -6.99 -25.11 20.56
N THR A 301 -6.46 -25.09 19.33
CA THR A 301 -5.36 -25.97 18.90
C THR A 301 -4.06 -25.62 19.61
N ALA A 302 -3.74 -24.34 19.70
CA ALA A 302 -2.54 -23.84 20.38
C ALA A 302 -2.56 -24.18 21.88
N ASP A 303 -3.70 -24.00 22.54
CA ASP A 303 -3.88 -24.36 23.95
C ASP A 303 -3.72 -25.86 24.19
N ALA A 304 -4.27 -26.69 23.30
CA ALA A 304 -4.11 -28.15 23.37
C ALA A 304 -2.63 -28.55 23.25
N ALA A 305 -1.90 -27.93 22.31
CA ALA A 305 -0.47 -28.15 22.14
C ALA A 305 0.34 -27.70 23.37
N LYS A 306 0.06 -26.52 23.93
CA LYS A 306 0.70 -25.99 25.15
C LYS A 306 0.48 -26.93 26.34
N ARG A 307 -0.73 -27.48 26.50
CA ARG A 307 -1.05 -28.49 27.53
C ARG A 307 -0.31 -29.81 27.32
N GLN A 308 -0.20 -30.29 26.08
CA GLN A 308 0.54 -31.51 25.76
C GLN A 308 2.05 -31.35 26.05
N PHE A 309 2.64 -30.23 25.65
CA PHE A 309 4.03 -29.90 25.94
C PHE A 309 4.32 -29.86 27.45
N LYS A 310 3.42 -29.23 28.23
CA LYS A 310 3.55 -29.18 29.70
C LYS A 310 3.51 -30.57 30.33
N LYS A 311 2.67 -31.49 29.83
CA LYS A 311 2.63 -32.89 30.30
C LYS A 311 3.94 -33.64 30.05
N MET A 312 4.55 -33.44 28.87
CA MET A 312 5.82 -34.10 28.52
C MET A 312 6.99 -33.63 29.40
N ARG A 313 6.98 -32.37 29.85
CA ARG A 313 8.07 -31.80 30.65
C ARG A 313 8.04 -32.17 32.14
N VAL A 314 6.90 -32.60 32.68
CA VAL A 314 6.74 -32.95 34.11
C VAL A 314 6.90 -34.47 34.34
N GLY A 315 6.87 -35.27 33.26
CA GLY A 315 6.90 -36.73 33.32
C GLY A 315 8.24 -37.39 32.95
N GLY A 316 9.32 -36.63 32.82
CA GLY A 316 10.68 -37.13 32.56
C GLY A 316 11.69 -36.49 33.49
#